data_AF-A0AAF0QN19-F1
#
_entry.id   AF-A0AAF0QN19-F1
#
_cell.length_a   1.000
_cell.length_b   1.000
_cell.length_c   1.000
_cell.angle_alpha   90.00
_cell.angle_beta   90.00
_cell.angle_gamma   90.00
#
_symmetry.space_group_name_H-M   'P 1'
#
loop_
_entity.id
_entity.type
_entity.pdbx_description
1 polymer ?
#
loop_
_entity_poly.entity_id
_entity_poly.type
_entity_poly.pdbx_seq_one_letter_code
_entity_poly.pdbx_strand_id
1 'polypeptide(L)'
;YIGVGDSDDVQLFYYFIKSESNPKSDPLILWLTGGPGCSALSGLLFEIGPITFEPAEYKLYDFYRCLVESLMRTFWGPSGSIGKWKRCAGDALPFQIIVENSIPYHANLSVKGYRSLIYSGDHDTMVPYTSTEAWIRSLNYSIVDDWRPWIVDGQVAGKKMAKRKQNLVLCCNQFSLIFLLLLAEVIHIPERVEAVGAPVKFLPGFQGPLPFELETGYIGVGDSDDVQLFYYFIKSESNPKSDPLILWLTGGPGCSALSGLFFEIGPITFEPVEYGDFKPAEYNGSFPSLVLNPHTWTKIASFIFLDLPVGTGFSYARTSEARQSDDLQASDHAYQFLRKWFNDHPEFLRNSFYVAGDSYSGISIPIISQLIANGNEKGLEPFIDLKGYLLGNPATFHGEYNYRISYAHGVGLISDELFESLKRNCEGEYFDIHPSNTKCWNDRQTYDQMLGGITNAHILEPKCEFASPRPQKWIGQRRSLDEMLYLGRLRCRFDWEKISYHWADDDKVREALHVRRGSIGKWKRCAGDDLPYQKIIGNSIPYHANLSVKGYRSLIYSGDHDTMIPYTSTEAWIRSLNYSIVDDWRPWIVDGQVAGEEDIQLQSTSLLNV
;
A
#
# COMPACT_ATOMS: atom_id res chain seq x y z
N TYR A 1 -9.05 -19.80 42.77
CA TYR A 1 -7.78 -20.47 43.06
C TYR A 1 -7.96 -21.97 42.97
N ILE A 2 -6.91 -22.69 42.61
CA ILE A 2 -6.80 -24.15 42.65
C ILE A 2 -5.49 -24.49 43.36
N GLY A 3 -5.54 -25.38 44.35
CA GLY A 3 -4.33 -25.97 44.95
C GLY A 3 -3.67 -26.96 43.99
N VAL A 4 -2.34 -26.97 43.97
CA VAL A 4 -1.54 -27.93 43.20
C VAL A 4 -0.34 -28.41 44.01
N GLY A 5 0.09 -29.64 43.73
CA GLY A 5 1.10 -30.35 44.53
C GLY A 5 0.46 -31.26 45.59
N ASP A 6 1.24 -32.18 46.17
CA ASP A 6 0.74 -33.18 47.13
C ASP A 6 0.24 -32.55 48.46
N SER A 7 0.56 -31.27 48.69
CA SER A 7 0.27 -30.47 49.87
C SER A 7 -0.74 -29.33 49.64
N ASP A 8 -1.19 -29.09 48.40
CA ASP A 8 -1.99 -27.91 47.98
C ASP A 8 -1.39 -26.53 48.41
N ASP A 9 -0.09 -26.49 48.70
CA ASP A 9 0.63 -25.30 49.18
C ASP A 9 0.86 -24.26 48.09
N VAL A 10 0.92 -24.68 46.82
CA VAL A 10 0.92 -23.80 45.65
C VAL A 10 -0.51 -23.51 45.21
N GLN A 11 -0.89 -22.23 45.22
CA GLN A 11 -2.22 -21.77 44.85
C GLN A 11 -2.21 -21.05 43.49
N LEU A 12 -2.76 -21.67 42.46
CA LEU A 12 -2.87 -21.09 41.12
C LEU A 12 -4.16 -20.27 40.97
N PHE A 13 -4.03 -19.05 40.44
CA PHE A 13 -5.17 -18.23 40.04
C PHE A 13 -5.49 -18.46 38.56
N TYR A 14 -6.78 -18.53 38.22
CA TYR A 14 -7.25 -18.68 36.84
C TYR A 14 -8.50 -17.82 36.61
N TYR A 15 -8.65 -17.33 35.39
CA TYR A 15 -9.90 -16.79 34.88
C TYR A 15 -10.61 -17.91 34.10
N PHE A 16 -11.94 -17.99 34.21
CA PHE A 16 -12.73 -18.96 33.47
C PHE A 16 -13.92 -18.28 32.82
N ILE A 17 -14.05 -18.52 31.52
CA ILE A 17 -15.11 -18.01 30.66
C ILE A 17 -15.80 -19.23 30.06
N LYS A 18 -17.13 -19.20 30.03
CA LYS A 18 -17.91 -20.23 29.34
C LYS A 18 -17.96 -19.89 27.86
N SER A 19 -17.82 -20.89 26.99
CA SER A 19 -18.01 -20.71 25.54
C SER A 19 -19.35 -20.04 25.24
N GLU A 20 -19.36 -19.08 24.34
CA GLU A 20 -20.57 -18.33 23.96
C GLU A 20 -21.50 -19.17 23.06
N SER A 21 -20.97 -20.19 22.37
CA SER A 21 -21.76 -21.10 21.51
C SER A 21 -22.46 -22.20 22.30
N ASN A 22 -21.72 -23.17 22.86
CA ASN A 22 -22.30 -24.26 23.65
C ASN A 22 -21.37 -24.71 24.79
N PRO A 23 -21.50 -24.11 26.00
CA PRO A 23 -20.69 -24.43 27.18
C PRO A 23 -20.64 -25.91 27.61
N LYS A 24 -21.50 -26.78 27.06
CA LYS A 24 -21.58 -28.21 27.43
C LYS A 24 -20.84 -29.14 26.48
N SER A 25 -20.57 -28.72 25.24
CA SER A 25 -19.91 -29.54 24.21
C SER A 25 -18.59 -28.97 23.70
N ASP A 26 -18.40 -27.67 23.84
CA ASP A 26 -17.25 -26.98 23.28
C ASP A 26 -15.97 -27.35 24.04
N PRO A 27 -14.81 -27.38 23.36
CA PRO A 27 -13.56 -27.79 23.98
C PRO A 27 -13.14 -26.84 25.11
N LEU A 28 -12.70 -27.41 26.23
CA LEU A 28 -12.06 -26.65 27.29
C LEU A 28 -10.64 -26.24 26.83
N ILE A 29 -10.40 -24.94 26.69
CA ILE A 29 -9.11 -24.37 26.31
C ILE A 29 -8.43 -23.83 27.57
N LEU A 30 -7.21 -24.31 27.85
CA LEU A 30 -6.31 -23.70 28.82
C LEU A 30 -5.38 -22.75 28.07
N TRP A 31 -5.53 -21.44 28.30
CA TRP A 31 -4.63 -20.42 27.76
C TRP A 31 -3.54 -20.07 28.77
N LEU A 32 -2.30 -19.98 28.29
CA LEU A 32 -1.14 -19.56 29.07
C LEU A 32 -0.45 -18.43 28.31
N THR A 33 -0.49 -17.21 28.84
CA THR A 33 0.26 -16.07 28.29
C THR A 33 1.76 -16.35 28.37
N GLY A 34 2.49 -16.01 27.31
CA GLY A 34 3.93 -16.27 27.21
C GLY A 34 4.77 -15.51 28.25
N GLY A 35 5.89 -16.11 28.65
CA GLY A 35 6.86 -15.54 29.60
C GLY A 35 6.66 -15.99 31.05
N PRO A 36 7.72 -16.47 31.75
CA PRO A 36 7.64 -16.81 33.17
C PRO A 36 7.16 -15.63 34.02
N GLY A 37 6.09 -15.83 34.79
CA GLY A 37 5.52 -14.80 35.65
C GLY A 37 4.68 -13.73 34.94
N CYS A 38 4.33 -13.92 33.67
CA CYS A 38 3.31 -13.11 33.02
C CYS A 38 1.90 -13.51 33.48
N SER A 39 1.04 -12.52 33.73
CA SER A 39 -0.30 -12.74 34.29
C SER A 39 -1.27 -13.21 33.21
N ALA A 40 -2.06 -14.26 33.49
CA ALA A 40 -3.19 -14.69 32.65
C ALA A 40 -4.26 -13.59 32.44
N LEU A 41 -4.23 -12.52 33.24
CA LEU A 41 -5.03 -11.31 33.00
C LEU A 41 -4.63 -10.59 31.69
N SER A 42 -3.37 -10.73 31.24
CA SER A 42 -2.93 -10.24 29.93
C SER A 42 -3.67 -10.97 28.81
N GLY A 43 -3.69 -12.31 28.87
CA GLY A 43 -4.41 -13.13 27.89
C GLY A 43 -5.91 -12.85 27.83
N LEU A 44 -6.50 -12.54 28.98
CA LEU A 44 -7.90 -12.17 29.09
C LEU A 44 -8.22 -10.79 28.47
N LEU A 45 -7.33 -9.80 28.57
CA LEU A 45 -7.64 -8.41 28.21
C LEU A 45 -7.03 -7.94 26.88
N PHE A 46 -5.98 -8.62 26.39
CA PHE A 46 -5.19 -8.16 25.25
C PHE A 46 -4.91 -9.24 24.19
N GLU A 47 -5.30 -10.51 24.41
CA GLU A 47 -5.00 -11.61 23.48
C GLU A 47 -6.29 -12.30 22.97
N ILE A 48 -7.02 -13.03 23.82
CA ILE A 48 -8.12 -13.92 23.38
C ILE A 48 -9.43 -13.83 24.19
N GLY A 49 -9.51 -12.94 25.19
CA GLY A 49 -10.72 -12.82 26.01
C GLY A 49 -11.82 -11.97 25.34
N PRO A 50 -13.07 -12.12 25.79
CA PRO A 50 -14.24 -11.43 25.24
C PRO A 50 -14.39 -9.98 25.73
N ILE A 51 -13.37 -9.44 26.42
CA ILE A 51 -13.38 -8.09 26.99
C ILE A 51 -12.15 -7.36 26.45
N THR A 52 -12.39 -6.37 25.59
CA THR A 52 -11.41 -5.37 25.18
C THR A 52 -11.71 -4.03 25.85
N PHE A 53 -10.74 -3.12 25.86
CA PHE A 53 -10.95 -1.74 26.31
C PHE A 53 -11.18 -0.82 25.10
N GLU A 54 -12.15 0.09 25.20
CA GLU A 54 -12.27 1.20 24.25
C GLU A 54 -11.00 2.09 24.34
N PRO A 55 -10.32 2.38 23.20
CA PRO A 55 -9.11 3.17 23.22
C PRO A 55 -9.42 4.66 23.44
N ALA A 56 -9.22 5.14 24.67
CA ALA A 56 -9.16 6.56 24.97
C ALA A 56 -7.72 7.09 24.80
N GLU A 57 -7.57 8.27 24.20
CA GLU A 57 -6.29 8.84 23.79
C GLU A 57 -5.24 8.91 24.94
N TYR A 58 -4.10 8.26 24.71
CA TYR A 58 -2.77 8.60 25.26
C TYR A 58 -2.60 8.80 26.78
N LYS A 59 -3.32 8.06 27.65
CA LYS A 59 -2.91 7.83 29.06
C LYS A 59 -3.07 6.39 29.58
N LEU A 60 -2.99 5.40 28.69
CA LEU A 60 -3.21 3.97 28.98
C LEU A 60 -2.53 3.47 30.27
N TYR A 61 -1.19 3.49 30.33
CA TYR A 61 -0.44 2.64 31.27
C TYR A 61 -0.69 2.95 32.77
N ASP A 62 -0.68 4.22 33.16
CA ASP A 62 -0.86 4.61 34.57
C ASP A 62 -2.34 4.54 35.02
N PHE A 63 -3.29 4.84 34.13
CA PHE A 63 -4.72 4.74 34.44
C PHE A 63 -5.12 3.26 34.63
N TYR A 64 -4.67 2.36 33.76
CA TYR A 64 -4.97 0.94 33.85
C TYR A 64 -4.36 0.26 35.07
N ARG A 65 -3.15 0.63 35.49
CA ARG A 65 -2.59 0.17 36.78
C ARG A 65 -3.54 0.52 37.93
N CYS A 66 -3.98 1.77 38.00
CA CYS A 66 -4.88 2.23 39.05
C CYS A 66 -6.26 1.56 39.00
N LEU A 67 -6.83 1.31 37.81
CA LEU A 67 -8.11 0.64 37.66
C LEU A 67 -8.05 -0.83 38.09
N VAL A 68 -7.02 -1.57 37.68
CA VAL A 68 -6.81 -2.97 38.11
C VAL A 68 -6.54 -3.04 39.61
N GLU A 69 -5.70 -2.16 40.17
CA GLU A 69 -5.49 -2.07 41.62
C GLU A 69 -6.79 -1.74 42.38
N SER A 70 -7.67 -0.91 41.81
CA SER A 70 -8.97 -0.56 42.41
C SER A 70 -9.99 -1.71 42.35
N LEU A 71 -10.09 -2.42 41.22
CA LEU A 71 -10.92 -3.61 41.08
C LEU A 71 -10.48 -4.73 42.04
N MET A 72 -9.17 -4.98 42.13
CA MET A 72 -8.63 -5.96 43.09
C MET A 72 -8.95 -5.56 44.54
N ARG A 73 -8.79 -4.30 44.93
CA ARG A 73 -9.22 -3.80 46.26
C ARG A 73 -10.73 -3.96 46.50
N THR A 74 -11.55 -3.77 45.47
CA THR A 74 -13.01 -3.83 45.55
C THR A 74 -13.52 -5.25 45.76
N PHE A 75 -12.94 -6.23 45.05
CA PHE A 75 -13.36 -7.64 45.17
C PHE A 75 -12.68 -8.40 46.34
N TRP A 76 -11.54 -7.93 46.85
CA TRP A 76 -10.69 -8.68 47.80
C TRP A 76 -10.49 -7.96 49.15
N GLY A 77 -10.96 -6.72 49.27
CA GLY A 77 -10.91 -5.93 50.50
C GLY A 77 -9.55 -5.24 50.77
N PRO A 78 -9.48 -4.38 51.80
CA PRO A 78 -8.29 -3.56 52.09
C PRO A 78 -7.21 -4.30 52.91
N SER A 79 -6.97 -5.60 52.68
CA SER A 79 -5.90 -6.35 53.37
C SER A 79 -4.53 -6.04 52.76
N GLY A 80 -3.65 -5.41 53.55
CA GLY A 80 -2.37 -4.84 53.13
C GLY A 80 -1.25 -5.84 52.80
N SER A 81 -1.47 -6.75 51.86
CA SER A 81 -0.42 -7.66 51.32
C SER A 81 -0.40 -7.75 49.78
N ILE A 82 -1.36 -7.14 49.08
CA ILE A 82 -1.35 -7.07 47.61
C ILE A 82 -0.37 -5.95 47.20
N GLY A 83 0.83 -6.34 46.76
CA GLY A 83 1.81 -5.43 46.17
C GLY A 83 1.32 -4.82 44.84
N LYS A 84 2.06 -3.82 44.31
CA LYS A 84 1.74 -3.23 43.01
C LYS A 84 1.65 -4.31 41.93
N TRP A 85 0.56 -4.33 41.17
CA TRP A 85 0.38 -5.28 40.08
C TRP A 85 1.40 -4.99 38.97
N LYS A 86 1.90 -6.06 38.34
CA LYS A 86 2.78 -6.01 37.17
C LYS A 86 2.23 -6.99 36.12
N ARG A 87 2.27 -6.61 34.83
CA ARG A 87 1.87 -7.48 33.71
C ARG A 87 2.68 -8.77 33.67
N CYS A 88 3.99 -8.64 33.88
CA CYS A 88 4.92 -9.75 34.10
C CYS A 88 5.84 -9.42 35.27
N ALA A 89 6.25 -10.43 36.04
CA ALA A 89 7.13 -10.24 37.18
C ALA A 89 8.57 -9.84 36.80
N GLY A 90 9.04 -10.25 35.61
CA GLY A 90 10.40 -10.02 35.11
C GLY A 90 11.46 -10.77 35.93
N ASP A 91 12.69 -10.24 35.94
CA ASP A 91 13.85 -10.81 36.66
C ASP A 91 13.65 -10.95 38.19
N ALA A 92 12.54 -10.45 38.73
CA ALA A 92 12.18 -10.59 40.15
C ALA A 92 11.70 -12.00 40.54
N LEU A 93 11.50 -12.91 39.58
CA LEU A 93 11.27 -14.33 39.87
C LEU A 93 12.58 -15.13 39.79
N PRO A 94 12.91 -15.95 40.79
CA PRO A 94 14.00 -16.92 40.71
C PRO A 94 13.56 -18.13 39.85
N PHE A 95 13.32 -17.90 38.56
CA PHE A 95 12.96 -18.91 37.59
C PHE A 95 14.21 -19.35 36.80
N GLN A 96 14.51 -20.65 36.80
CA GLN A 96 15.64 -21.21 36.05
C GLN A 96 15.15 -21.85 34.75
N ILE A 97 15.63 -21.34 33.61
CA ILE A 97 15.41 -21.96 32.30
C ILE A 97 16.36 -23.16 32.18
N ILE A 98 15.89 -24.33 32.63
CA ILE A 98 16.62 -25.61 32.53
C ILE A 98 16.22 -26.45 31.30
N VAL A 99 15.22 -26.01 30.54
CA VAL A 99 14.78 -26.62 29.28
C VAL A 99 15.13 -25.67 28.14
N GLU A 100 16.21 -25.98 27.42
CA GLU A 100 16.73 -25.13 26.34
C GLU A 100 15.89 -25.19 25.06
N ASN A 101 15.15 -26.29 24.82
CA ASN A 101 14.25 -26.42 23.68
C ASN A 101 13.05 -27.34 23.96
N SER A 102 11.92 -27.02 23.32
CA SER A 102 10.66 -27.76 23.46
C SER A 102 10.53 -28.97 22.51
N ILE A 103 11.46 -29.14 21.57
CA ILE A 103 11.39 -30.09 20.44
C ILE A 103 11.10 -31.53 20.92
N PRO A 104 11.78 -32.10 21.94
CA PRO A 104 11.51 -33.46 22.42
C PRO A 104 10.08 -33.65 22.96
N TYR A 105 9.51 -32.60 23.57
CA TYR A 105 8.18 -32.64 24.16
C TYR A 105 7.10 -32.68 23.07
N HIS A 106 7.22 -31.82 22.04
CA HIS A 106 6.32 -31.86 20.88
C HIS A 106 6.46 -33.16 20.09
N ALA A 107 7.68 -33.66 19.88
CA ALA A 107 7.90 -34.97 19.24
C ALA A 107 7.19 -36.10 20.00
N ASN A 108 7.32 -36.16 21.34
CA ASN A 108 6.67 -37.17 22.19
C ASN A 108 5.13 -37.05 22.18
N LEU A 109 4.58 -35.83 22.23
CA LEU A 109 3.14 -35.59 22.13
C LEU A 109 2.56 -36.06 20.79
N SER A 110 3.26 -35.77 19.68
CA SER A 110 2.85 -36.22 18.34
C SER A 110 2.93 -37.75 18.17
N VAL A 111 3.93 -38.42 18.76
CA VAL A 111 3.98 -39.90 18.80
C VAL A 111 2.78 -40.49 19.54
N LYS A 112 2.28 -39.81 20.58
CA LYS A 112 1.06 -40.18 21.32
C LYS A 112 -0.25 -39.80 20.62
N GLY A 113 -0.19 -39.22 19.41
CA GLY A 113 -1.36 -38.85 18.61
C GLY A 113 -2.01 -37.51 18.97
N TYR A 114 -1.39 -36.72 19.85
CA TYR A 114 -1.87 -35.36 20.11
C TYR A 114 -1.59 -34.44 18.91
N ARG A 115 -2.52 -33.53 18.64
CA ARG A 115 -2.43 -32.56 17.54
C ARG A 115 -1.97 -31.21 18.10
N SER A 116 -1.04 -30.56 17.42
CA SER A 116 -0.57 -29.21 17.74
C SER A 116 -1.00 -28.25 16.63
N LEU A 117 -1.51 -27.07 17.00
CA LEU A 117 -1.58 -25.91 16.11
C LEU A 117 -0.43 -24.98 16.53
N ILE A 118 0.37 -24.57 15.56
CA ILE A 118 1.47 -23.61 15.74
C ILE A 118 1.21 -22.49 14.75
N TYR A 119 1.30 -21.25 15.22
CA TYR A 119 1.12 -20.04 14.43
C TYR A 119 2.09 -18.97 14.95
N SER A 120 2.43 -18.00 14.10
CA SER A 120 3.28 -16.85 14.39
C SER A 120 2.80 -15.71 13.48
N GLY A 121 2.89 -14.47 13.95
CA GLY A 121 2.56 -13.29 13.15
C GLY A 121 3.72 -12.92 12.24
N ASP A 122 3.39 -12.46 11.04
CA ASP A 122 4.34 -11.82 10.11
C ASP A 122 5.00 -10.57 10.72
N HIS A 123 4.27 -9.84 11.58
CA HIS A 123 4.76 -8.67 12.31
C HIS A 123 5.34 -8.95 13.72
N ASP A 124 5.47 -10.21 14.16
CA ASP A 124 6.07 -10.52 15.47
C ASP A 124 7.61 -10.47 15.40
N THR A 125 8.19 -9.32 15.72
CA THR A 125 9.66 -9.16 15.77
C THR A 125 10.32 -9.81 16.99
N MET A 126 9.54 -10.24 17.99
CA MET A 126 10.06 -10.94 19.18
C MET A 126 10.19 -12.45 18.94
N VAL A 127 9.25 -13.04 18.19
CA VAL A 127 9.27 -14.44 17.73
C VAL A 127 8.93 -14.49 16.23
N PRO A 128 9.88 -14.11 15.36
CA PRO A 128 9.63 -14.00 13.93
C PRO A 128 9.25 -15.34 13.30
N TYR A 129 8.42 -15.29 12.26
CA TYR A 129 7.91 -16.48 11.58
C TYR A 129 9.07 -17.38 11.08
N THR A 130 10.20 -16.82 10.66
CA THR A 130 11.41 -17.55 10.24
C THR A 130 11.98 -18.44 11.35
N SER A 131 12.03 -17.93 12.59
CA SER A 131 12.43 -18.72 13.77
C SER A 131 11.40 -19.81 14.09
N THR A 132 10.11 -19.50 13.95
CA THR A 132 9.02 -20.48 14.12
C THR A 132 9.10 -21.60 13.08
N GLU A 133 9.38 -21.26 11.82
CA GLU A 133 9.54 -22.21 10.71
C GLU A 133 10.78 -23.09 10.92
N ALA A 134 11.93 -22.52 11.26
CA ALA A 134 13.14 -23.27 11.60
C ALA A 134 12.90 -24.27 12.75
N TRP A 135 12.16 -23.85 13.78
CA TRP A 135 11.73 -24.73 14.87
C TRP A 135 10.77 -25.83 14.39
N ILE A 136 9.76 -25.52 13.56
CA ILE A 136 8.86 -26.54 12.97
C ILE A 136 9.63 -27.54 12.08
N ARG A 137 10.67 -27.10 11.37
CA ARG A 137 11.56 -27.96 10.56
C ARG A 137 12.32 -28.95 11.44
N SER A 138 12.82 -28.52 12.60
CA SER A 138 13.56 -29.37 13.54
C SER A 138 12.76 -30.56 14.11
N LEU A 139 11.41 -30.48 14.10
CA LEU A 139 10.52 -31.58 14.51
C LEU A 139 10.53 -32.78 13.53
N ASN A 140 11.11 -32.62 12.33
CA ASN A 140 11.23 -33.66 11.30
C ASN A 140 9.90 -34.34 10.90
N TYR A 141 8.81 -33.56 10.85
CA TYR A 141 7.50 -34.05 10.43
C TYR A 141 7.32 -33.97 8.90
N SER A 142 6.69 -34.99 8.32
CA SER A 142 6.30 -35.02 6.90
C SER A 142 5.09 -34.11 6.63
N ILE A 143 5.16 -33.31 5.57
CA ILE A 143 4.04 -32.50 5.07
C ILE A 143 2.95 -33.42 4.49
N VAL A 144 1.68 -33.12 4.77
CA VAL A 144 0.51 -33.87 4.25
C VAL A 144 -0.61 -33.00 3.71
N ASP A 145 -0.52 -31.70 3.96
CA ASP A 145 -1.40 -30.68 3.44
C ASP A 145 -0.49 -29.48 3.18
N ASP A 146 -0.26 -29.20 1.91
CA ASP A 146 0.72 -28.21 1.48
C ASP A 146 0.36 -26.81 1.99
N TRP A 147 1.37 -25.96 2.09
CA TRP A 147 1.22 -24.61 2.59
C TRP A 147 0.20 -23.85 1.73
N ARG A 148 -0.86 -23.32 2.35
CA ARG A 148 -1.93 -22.56 1.69
C ARG A 148 -2.51 -21.47 2.58
N PRO A 149 -3.14 -20.42 2.03
CA PRO A 149 -3.85 -19.44 2.84
C PRO A 149 -4.94 -20.08 3.72
N TRP A 150 -5.08 -19.57 4.94
CA TRP A 150 -6.25 -19.78 5.78
C TRP A 150 -7.15 -18.57 5.65
N ILE A 151 -8.38 -18.82 5.19
CA ILE A 151 -9.42 -17.80 5.05
C ILE A 151 -10.27 -17.69 6.32
N VAL A 152 -10.48 -16.46 6.81
CA VAL A 152 -11.48 -16.09 7.84
C VAL A 152 -12.30 -14.93 7.26
N ASP A 153 -13.63 -15.01 7.35
CA ASP A 153 -14.58 -14.02 6.79
C ASP A 153 -14.31 -13.59 5.33
N GLY A 154 -13.69 -14.48 4.56
CA GLY A 154 -13.34 -14.28 3.15
C GLY A 154 -11.99 -13.63 2.89
N GLN A 155 -11.25 -13.23 3.92
CA GLN A 155 -9.92 -12.64 3.81
C GLN A 155 -8.83 -13.65 4.24
N VAL A 156 -7.61 -13.45 3.74
CA VAL A 156 -6.45 -14.25 4.17
C VAL A 156 -6.06 -13.81 5.57
N ALA A 157 -6.34 -14.63 6.58
CA ALA A 157 -6.02 -14.37 7.99
C ALA A 157 -4.62 -14.87 8.40
N GLY A 158 -3.87 -15.39 7.44
CA GLY A 158 -2.59 -16.07 7.63
C GLY A 158 -2.46 -17.27 6.69
N LYS A 159 -1.40 -18.04 6.85
CA LYS A 159 -1.13 -19.21 6.01
C LYS A 159 -0.84 -20.43 6.89
N LYS A 160 -1.29 -21.61 6.45
CA LYS A 160 -1.23 -22.86 7.21
C LYS A 160 -0.66 -23.99 6.37
N MET A 161 -0.03 -24.95 7.05
CA MET A 161 0.45 -26.21 6.52
C MET A 161 0.11 -27.30 7.55
N ALA A 162 -0.31 -28.49 7.11
CA ALA A 162 -0.50 -29.62 8.03
C ALA A 162 0.54 -30.73 7.80
N LYS A 163 1.00 -31.32 8.91
CA LYS A 163 2.01 -32.38 8.92
C LYS A 163 1.46 -33.63 9.65
N ARG A 164 1.70 -34.82 9.09
CA ARG A 164 1.16 -36.12 9.56
C ARG A 164 1.95 -37.28 8.90
N LYS A 165 1.74 -38.52 9.35
CA LYS A 165 2.08 -39.73 8.59
C LYS A 165 0.91 -40.08 7.64
N GLN A 166 1.18 -40.32 6.35
CA GLN A 166 0.17 -40.33 5.28
C GLN A 166 -0.63 -41.63 5.10
N ASN A 167 -1.83 -41.49 4.52
CA ASN A 167 -2.37 -42.28 3.40
C ASN A 167 -3.44 -41.43 2.66
N LEU A 168 -3.63 -41.63 1.35
CA LEU A 168 -4.21 -40.65 0.39
C LEU A 168 -5.05 -41.32 -0.72
N VAL A 169 -6.03 -40.64 -1.35
CA VAL A 169 -6.56 -40.81 -2.75
C VAL A 169 -7.47 -39.60 -3.15
N LEU A 170 -7.60 -39.30 -4.46
CA LEU A 170 -8.19 -38.09 -5.10
C LEU A 170 -8.95 -38.43 -6.42
N CYS A 171 -9.86 -37.59 -6.95
CA CYS A 171 -10.15 -37.40 -8.42
C CYS A 171 -11.29 -36.39 -8.85
N CYS A 172 -10.95 -35.37 -9.68
CA CYS A 172 -11.42 -34.94 -11.04
C CYS A 172 -12.84 -35.29 -11.66
N ASN A 173 -13.48 -34.60 -12.65
CA ASN A 173 -13.25 -33.32 -13.44
C ASN A 173 -14.45 -32.89 -14.41
N GLN A 174 -14.31 -31.77 -15.18
CA GLN A 174 -14.97 -31.34 -16.50
C GLN A 174 -16.40 -30.66 -16.53
N PHE A 175 -16.94 -29.89 -17.54
CA PHE A 175 -16.50 -29.30 -18.86
C PHE A 175 -17.44 -28.16 -19.49
N SER A 176 -16.88 -27.21 -20.29
CA SER A 176 -17.30 -26.66 -21.66
C SER A 176 -18.45 -25.66 -22.10
N LEU A 177 -18.09 -24.73 -23.04
CA LEU A 177 -18.80 -24.05 -24.22
C LEU A 177 -19.34 -22.55 -24.20
N ILE A 178 -19.66 -21.93 -25.40
CA ILE A 178 -19.17 -20.61 -25.98
C ILE A 178 -20.24 -19.65 -26.68
N PHE A 179 -19.85 -18.40 -27.10
CA PHE A 179 -20.36 -17.40 -28.16
C PHE A 179 -21.32 -16.22 -27.73
N LEU A 180 -21.43 -15.01 -28.37
CA LEU A 180 -20.50 -14.00 -29.00
C LEU A 180 -21.22 -12.68 -29.51
N LEU A 181 -20.61 -11.48 -29.35
CA LEU A 181 -20.66 -10.19 -30.15
C LEU A 181 -21.95 -9.40 -30.57
N LEU A 182 -21.98 -8.04 -30.37
CA LEU A 182 -21.82 -6.96 -31.42
C LEU A 182 -22.03 -5.48 -30.92
N LEU A 183 -21.71 -4.48 -31.78
CA LEU A 183 -21.48 -3.03 -31.55
C LEU A 183 -22.50 -2.08 -32.24
N ALA A 184 -22.54 -0.78 -31.84
CA ALA A 184 -22.79 0.38 -32.71
C ALA A 184 -22.34 1.73 -32.09
N GLU A 185 -21.86 2.68 -32.90
CA GLU A 185 -21.39 4.05 -32.54
C GLU A 185 -22.30 5.16 -33.11
N VAL A 186 -22.20 6.41 -32.60
CA VAL A 186 -22.54 7.67 -33.32
C VAL A 186 -21.57 8.80 -32.88
N ILE A 187 -21.32 9.78 -33.77
CA ILE A 187 -20.25 10.80 -33.73
C ILE A 187 -20.82 12.26 -33.84
N HIS A 188 -20.00 13.27 -33.51
CA HIS A 188 -20.01 14.73 -33.87
C HIS A 188 -20.36 15.71 -32.73
N ILE A 189 -19.83 16.95 -32.63
CA ILE A 189 -18.68 17.71 -33.23
C ILE A 189 -18.30 18.81 -32.19
N PRO A 190 -17.03 19.30 -32.11
CA PRO A 190 -16.62 20.25 -31.06
C PRO A 190 -16.67 21.74 -31.45
N GLU A 191 -16.91 22.62 -30.46
CA GLU A 191 -16.59 24.05 -30.52
C GLU A 191 -15.26 24.33 -29.79
N ARG A 192 -14.46 25.29 -30.28
CA ARG A 192 -13.22 25.74 -29.63
C ARG A 192 -13.52 26.81 -28.58
N VAL A 193 -12.96 26.65 -27.38
CA VAL A 193 -12.78 27.71 -26.39
C VAL A 193 -11.30 27.74 -25.97
N GLU A 194 -10.76 28.93 -25.81
CA GLU A 194 -9.33 29.18 -25.54
C GLU A 194 -8.91 28.73 -24.13
N ALA A 195 -7.62 28.83 -23.82
CA ALA A 195 -6.98 28.22 -22.66
C ALA A 195 -6.47 29.30 -21.69
N VAL A 196 -7.06 29.36 -20.50
CA VAL A 196 -6.51 30.00 -19.30
C VAL A 196 -6.96 29.16 -18.09
N GLY A 197 -6.12 29.02 -17.06
CA GLY A 197 -6.53 28.47 -15.77
C GLY A 197 -7.57 29.35 -15.09
N ALA A 198 -8.48 28.76 -14.32
CA ALA A 198 -9.55 29.49 -13.64
C ALA A 198 -9.70 29.05 -12.17
N PRO A 199 -9.88 30.01 -11.23
CA PRO A 199 -9.92 29.73 -9.80
C PRO A 199 -11.26 29.09 -9.39
N VAL A 200 -11.17 27.98 -8.66
CA VAL A 200 -12.31 27.23 -8.12
C VAL A 200 -12.57 27.67 -6.69
N LYS A 201 -13.65 28.42 -6.46
CA LYS A 201 -14.02 28.89 -5.10
C LYS A 201 -14.97 27.96 -4.36
N PHE A 202 -15.78 27.20 -5.08
CA PHE A 202 -16.78 26.29 -4.57
C PHE A 202 -16.68 24.99 -5.35
N LEU A 203 -16.70 23.87 -4.64
CA LEU A 203 -16.54 22.55 -5.22
C LEU A 203 -17.67 21.64 -4.72
N PRO A 204 -18.49 21.04 -5.60
CA PRO A 204 -19.63 20.23 -5.14
C PRO A 204 -19.17 19.08 -4.23
N GLY A 205 -19.91 18.87 -3.14
CA GLY A 205 -19.56 17.94 -2.07
C GLY A 205 -18.86 18.62 -0.88
N PHE A 206 -18.14 19.72 -1.09
CA PHE A 206 -17.55 20.50 0.00
C PHE A 206 -18.56 21.51 0.57
N GLN A 207 -18.60 21.65 1.89
CA GLN A 207 -19.52 22.59 2.55
C GLN A 207 -18.93 24.01 2.62
N GLY A 208 -19.44 24.90 1.77
CA GLY A 208 -19.02 26.31 1.73
C GLY A 208 -17.90 26.58 0.73
N PRO A 209 -17.23 27.74 0.81
CA PRO A 209 -16.07 28.03 -0.03
C PRO A 209 -14.86 27.18 0.39
N LEU A 210 -13.99 26.85 -0.56
CA LEU A 210 -12.72 26.18 -0.23
C LEU A 210 -11.84 27.08 0.65
N PRO A 211 -11.21 26.55 1.72
CA PRO A 211 -10.34 27.33 2.60
C PRO A 211 -8.91 27.51 2.04
N PHE A 212 -8.62 26.92 0.88
CA PHE A 212 -7.37 27.05 0.13
C PHE A 212 -7.67 27.51 -1.31
N GLU A 213 -6.66 28.09 -1.98
CA GLU A 213 -6.78 28.49 -3.38
C GLU A 213 -6.53 27.28 -4.30
N LEU A 214 -7.60 26.81 -4.95
CA LEU A 214 -7.57 25.85 -6.06
C LEU A 214 -7.76 26.59 -7.38
N GLU A 215 -6.96 26.24 -8.38
CA GLU A 215 -7.12 26.62 -9.77
C GLU A 215 -7.14 25.36 -10.64
N THR A 216 -7.96 25.36 -11.69
CA THR A 216 -7.98 24.26 -12.66
C THR A 216 -8.00 24.80 -14.08
N GLY A 217 -7.45 24.03 -15.02
CA GLY A 217 -7.42 24.46 -16.41
C GLY A 217 -6.77 23.47 -17.35
N TYR A 218 -6.61 23.92 -18.59
CA TYR A 218 -5.95 23.19 -19.66
C TYR A 218 -4.76 23.99 -20.21
N ILE A 219 -3.62 23.35 -20.38
CA ILE A 219 -2.52 23.88 -21.19
C ILE A 219 -2.32 23.00 -22.42
N GLY A 220 -2.21 23.65 -23.58
CA GLY A 220 -1.92 22.98 -24.84
C GLY A 220 -0.45 22.64 -24.98
N VAL A 221 -0.13 21.45 -25.49
CA VAL A 221 1.25 20.97 -25.72
C VAL A 221 1.32 20.08 -26.97
N GLY A 222 2.53 19.74 -27.38
CA GLY A 222 2.80 19.02 -28.62
C GLY A 222 2.63 19.90 -29.86
N ASP A 223 2.69 19.30 -31.04
CA ASP A 223 2.50 20.03 -32.29
C ASP A 223 1.11 20.69 -32.35
N SER A 224 1.09 21.97 -32.74
CA SER A 224 -0.13 22.80 -32.88
C SER A 224 -1.03 22.92 -31.63
N ASP A 225 -0.51 22.59 -30.45
CA ASP A 225 -1.28 22.48 -29.20
C ASP A 225 -2.47 21.51 -29.32
N ASP A 226 -2.29 20.38 -30.02
CA ASP A 226 -3.36 19.38 -30.16
C ASP A 226 -3.53 18.47 -28.94
N VAL A 227 -2.50 18.31 -28.10
CA VAL A 227 -2.65 17.72 -26.76
C VAL A 227 -3.10 18.81 -25.79
N GLN A 228 -4.09 18.51 -24.95
CA GLN A 228 -4.62 19.41 -23.92
C GLN A 228 -4.50 18.72 -22.57
N LEU A 229 -3.49 19.10 -21.78
CA LEU A 229 -3.25 18.55 -20.45
C LEU A 229 -4.05 19.33 -19.40
N PHE A 230 -4.81 18.61 -18.57
CA PHE A 230 -5.58 19.14 -17.46
C PHE A 230 -4.76 19.12 -16.17
N TYR A 231 -4.91 20.16 -15.34
CA TYR A 231 -4.23 20.26 -14.05
C TYR A 231 -5.13 20.81 -12.95
N TYR A 232 -4.75 20.48 -11.71
CA TYR A 232 -5.24 21.08 -10.49
C TYR A 232 -4.05 21.76 -9.81
N PHE A 233 -4.04 23.08 -9.73
CA PHE A 233 -3.03 23.83 -9.01
C PHE A 233 -3.57 24.26 -7.64
N ILE A 234 -2.84 23.94 -6.57
CA ILE A 234 -3.20 24.30 -5.20
C ILE A 234 -2.03 25.05 -4.56
N LYS A 235 -2.30 26.25 -4.04
CA LYS A 235 -1.26 27.05 -3.35
C LYS A 235 -0.98 26.51 -1.95
N SER A 236 0.26 26.69 -1.50
CA SER A 236 0.64 26.44 -0.10
C SER A 236 -0.28 27.19 0.86
N GLU A 237 -0.74 26.51 1.90
CA GLU A 237 -1.51 27.10 3.02
C GLU A 237 -0.64 27.97 3.94
N SER A 238 0.69 27.89 3.80
CA SER A 238 1.67 28.67 4.57
C SER A 238 2.01 29.99 3.84
N ASN A 239 3.05 30.03 3.00
CA ASN A 239 3.47 31.22 2.25
C ASN A 239 3.81 30.84 0.80
N PRO A 240 2.81 30.83 -0.10
CA PRO A 240 3.00 30.39 -1.48
C PRO A 240 3.98 31.24 -2.31
N LYS A 241 4.47 32.38 -1.80
CA LYS A 241 5.51 33.21 -2.43
C LYS A 241 6.94 32.76 -2.14
N SER A 242 7.15 31.85 -1.19
CA SER A 242 8.47 31.34 -0.79
C SER A 242 8.53 29.82 -0.70
N ASP A 243 7.40 29.20 -0.38
CA ASP A 243 7.29 27.75 -0.19
C ASP A 243 7.52 27.01 -1.52
N PRO A 244 8.05 25.77 -1.51
CA PRO A 244 8.31 25.02 -2.73
C PRO A 244 7.09 24.89 -3.64
N LEU A 245 7.35 24.78 -4.94
CA LEU A 245 6.35 24.39 -5.94
C LEU A 245 6.68 22.98 -6.43
N ILE A 246 5.69 22.09 -6.43
CA ILE A 246 5.88 20.66 -6.72
C ILE A 246 4.92 20.23 -7.83
N LEU A 247 5.44 19.70 -8.94
CA LEU A 247 4.63 18.95 -9.89
C LEU A 247 4.36 17.55 -9.31
N TRP A 248 3.11 17.13 -9.19
CA TRP A 248 2.73 15.77 -8.78
C TRP A 248 2.18 14.96 -9.97
N LEU A 249 2.72 13.76 -10.16
CA LEU A 249 2.29 12.78 -11.16
C LEU A 249 1.90 11.46 -10.49
N THR A 250 0.62 11.10 -10.54
CA THR A 250 0.18 9.74 -10.20
C THR A 250 0.56 8.76 -11.32
N GLY A 251 1.01 7.55 -10.98
CA GLY A 251 1.56 6.58 -11.94
C GLY A 251 0.55 5.83 -12.83
N GLY A 252 0.63 4.49 -12.84
CA GLY A 252 -0.19 3.61 -13.69
C GLY A 252 0.58 2.84 -14.78
N PRO A 253 0.84 3.42 -15.98
CA PRO A 253 0.59 4.79 -16.40
C PRO A 253 -0.89 5.09 -16.66
N GLY A 254 -1.19 6.39 -16.75
CA GLY A 254 -2.52 6.88 -17.12
C GLY A 254 -3.52 6.88 -15.98
N CYS A 255 -3.05 6.91 -14.74
CA CYS A 255 -3.87 7.20 -13.58
C CYS A 255 -3.92 8.71 -13.34
N SER A 256 -5.12 9.26 -13.12
CA SER A 256 -5.36 10.67 -12.89
C SER A 256 -4.72 11.14 -11.59
N ALA A 257 -4.09 12.31 -11.64
CA ALA A 257 -3.49 12.98 -10.47
C ALA A 257 -4.55 13.45 -9.46
N LEU A 258 -5.84 13.34 -9.81
CA LEU A 258 -6.95 13.42 -8.87
C LEU A 258 -6.88 12.31 -7.78
N SER A 259 -6.18 11.20 -8.06
CA SER A 259 -5.83 10.19 -7.04
C SER A 259 -4.91 10.81 -5.98
N GLY A 260 -3.80 11.42 -6.40
CA GLY A 260 -2.88 12.13 -5.50
C GLY A 260 -3.57 13.23 -4.69
N LEU A 261 -4.51 13.94 -5.31
CA LEU A 261 -5.29 15.00 -4.67
C LEU A 261 -6.24 14.47 -3.59
N PHE A 262 -7.07 13.47 -3.89
CA PHE A 262 -8.09 13.00 -2.94
C PHE A 262 -7.64 11.89 -2.00
N PHE A 263 -6.69 11.05 -2.42
CA PHE A 263 -6.44 9.75 -1.81
C PHE A 263 -5.09 9.64 -1.11
N GLU A 264 -4.20 10.60 -1.36
CA GLU A 264 -2.80 10.52 -0.95
C GLU A 264 -2.40 11.78 -0.16
N ILE A 265 -2.14 12.91 -0.84
CA ILE A 265 -1.42 14.05 -0.26
C ILE A 265 -2.13 15.40 -0.36
N GLY A 266 -3.26 15.51 -1.08
CA GLY A 266 -3.98 16.77 -1.26
C GLY A 266 -4.88 17.18 -0.07
N PRO A 267 -5.43 18.41 -0.09
CA PRO A 267 -6.08 19.06 1.07
C PRO A 267 -7.51 18.61 1.35
N ILE A 268 -8.10 17.83 0.45
CA ILE A 268 -9.47 17.35 0.55
C ILE A 268 -9.51 15.86 0.24
N THR A 269 -10.45 15.17 0.85
CA THR A 269 -10.76 13.77 0.57
C THR A 269 -12.27 13.57 0.62
N PHE A 270 -12.77 12.43 0.18
CA PHE A 270 -14.19 12.11 0.38
C PHE A 270 -14.45 11.89 1.86
N GLU A 271 -15.60 12.34 2.36
CA GLU A 271 -16.03 12.05 3.72
C GLU A 271 -15.93 10.53 3.95
N PRO A 272 -15.08 10.05 4.87
CA PRO A 272 -14.91 8.63 5.07
C PRO A 272 -16.26 8.04 5.48
N VAL A 273 -16.72 7.06 4.71
CA VAL A 273 -17.91 6.31 5.09
C VAL A 273 -17.48 5.41 6.26
N GLU A 274 -17.66 5.95 7.47
CA GLU A 274 -16.92 5.68 8.72
C GLU A 274 -15.86 4.57 8.72
N TYR A 275 -14.59 4.96 8.80
CA TYR A 275 -13.48 4.05 9.13
C TYR A 275 -13.37 3.88 10.66
N GLY A 276 -14.42 3.34 11.27
CA GLY A 276 -14.48 2.94 12.68
C GLY A 276 -15.01 1.51 12.80
N ASP A 277 -14.41 0.70 13.70
CA ASP A 277 -14.78 -0.68 14.02
C ASP A 277 -15.30 -1.53 12.85
N PHE A 278 -14.51 -1.61 11.78
CA PHE A 278 -14.81 -2.41 10.59
C PHE A 278 -16.27 -2.24 10.11
N LYS A 279 -16.79 -1.01 10.03
CA LYS A 279 -18.11 -0.75 9.43
C LYS A 279 -18.06 0.47 8.51
N PRO A 280 -17.50 0.33 7.29
CA PRO A 280 -17.91 1.22 6.22
C PRO A 280 -19.44 1.13 6.12
N ALA A 281 -20.13 2.24 6.36
CA ALA A 281 -21.54 2.31 6.06
C ALA A 281 -21.73 2.09 4.55
N GLU A 282 -22.87 1.54 4.14
CA GLU A 282 -23.12 1.35 2.71
C GLU A 282 -23.32 2.73 2.07
N TYR A 283 -22.59 3.01 0.97
CA TYR A 283 -22.80 4.21 0.18
C TYR A 283 -24.23 4.20 -0.37
N ASN A 284 -25.08 5.02 0.23
CA ASN A 284 -26.53 5.02 0.02
C ASN A 284 -26.97 5.64 -1.33
N GLY A 285 -26.01 6.00 -2.20
CA GLY A 285 -26.25 6.65 -3.48
C GLY A 285 -26.41 8.18 -3.42
N SER A 286 -26.24 8.82 -2.25
CA SER A 286 -26.23 10.28 -2.13
C SER A 286 -25.01 10.90 -2.84
N PHE A 287 -25.13 12.14 -3.30
CA PHE A 287 -23.98 12.85 -3.88
C PHE A 287 -22.78 12.87 -2.89
N PRO A 288 -21.54 12.62 -3.33
CA PRO A 288 -20.40 12.49 -2.42
C PRO A 288 -20.05 13.78 -1.66
N SER A 289 -19.91 13.67 -0.33
CA SER A 289 -19.36 14.71 0.53
C SER A 289 -17.83 14.78 0.42
N LEU A 290 -17.27 15.98 0.60
CA LEU A 290 -15.83 16.23 0.70
C LEU A 290 -15.48 16.87 2.04
N VAL A 291 -14.41 16.40 2.67
CA VAL A 291 -13.86 16.90 3.94
C VAL A 291 -12.39 17.27 3.78
N LEU A 292 -11.85 18.04 4.72
CA LEU A 292 -10.42 18.41 4.72
C LEU A 292 -9.53 17.25 5.16
N ASN A 293 -8.38 17.11 4.51
CA ASN A 293 -7.31 16.19 4.92
C ASN A 293 -6.36 16.88 5.91
N PRO A 294 -6.34 16.51 7.20
CA PRO A 294 -5.45 17.15 8.17
C PRO A 294 -3.95 16.82 7.97
N HIS A 295 -3.60 15.86 7.10
CA HIS A 295 -2.22 15.45 6.84
C HIS A 295 -1.71 15.87 5.44
N THR A 296 -2.44 16.77 4.76
CA THR A 296 -2.08 17.27 3.43
C THR A 296 -0.69 17.90 3.35
N TRP A 297 0.00 17.66 2.24
CA TRP A 297 1.31 18.25 1.94
C TRP A 297 1.21 19.72 1.51
N THR A 298 0.00 20.19 1.14
CA THR A 298 -0.26 21.61 0.81
C THR A 298 -0.05 22.57 1.97
N LYS A 299 0.13 22.06 3.19
CA LYS A 299 0.55 22.85 4.37
C LYS A 299 1.91 23.53 4.23
N ILE A 300 2.81 22.99 3.39
CA ILE A 300 4.21 23.44 3.31
C ILE A 300 4.72 23.69 1.88
N ALA A 301 3.91 23.41 0.86
CA ALA A 301 4.27 23.57 -0.55
C ALA A 301 3.04 23.78 -1.42
N SER A 302 3.23 24.42 -2.58
CA SER A 302 2.20 24.52 -3.63
C SER A 302 2.34 23.33 -4.58
N PHE A 303 1.23 22.78 -5.06
CA PHE A 303 1.21 21.58 -5.89
C PHE A 303 0.49 21.79 -7.22
N ILE A 304 1.09 21.29 -8.30
CA ILE A 304 0.43 21.10 -9.60
C ILE A 304 0.18 19.60 -9.76
N PHE A 305 -1.05 19.15 -9.58
CA PHE A 305 -1.46 17.77 -9.90
C PHE A 305 -1.80 17.73 -11.40
N LEU A 306 -1.01 16.99 -12.19
CA LEU A 306 -1.12 16.99 -13.66
C LEU A 306 -1.62 15.64 -14.19
N ASP A 307 -2.72 15.65 -14.95
CA ASP A 307 -3.22 14.46 -15.64
C ASP A 307 -2.34 14.16 -16.88
N LEU A 308 -1.40 13.22 -16.74
CA LEU A 308 -0.41 12.84 -17.75
C LEU A 308 -0.37 11.29 -17.87
N PRO A 309 -0.19 10.70 -19.08
CA PRO A 309 -0.11 11.30 -20.42
C PRO A 309 -1.48 11.77 -20.94
N VAL A 310 -1.54 12.15 -22.21
CA VAL A 310 -2.80 12.46 -22.92
C VAL A 310 -3.79 11.28 -22.84
N GLY A 311 -5.07 11.57 -22.59
CA GLY A 311 -6.10 10.54 -22.33
C GLY A 311 -6.24 10.12 -20.86
N THR A 312 -5.38 10.63 -19.97
CA THR A 312 -5.50 10.45 -18.51
C THR A 312 -6.52 11.41 -17.93
N GLY A 313 -7.40 10.94 -17.02
CA GLY A 313 -8.31 11.79 -16.26
C GLY A 313 -9.15 12.72 -17.13
N PHE A 314 -8.89 14.04 -17.05
CA PHE A 314 -9.54 15.05 -17.90
C PHE A 314 -8.71 15.54 -19.10
N SER A 315 -7.47 15.08 -19.25
CA SER A 315 -6.57 15.39 -20.38
C SER A 315 -6.99 14.69 -21.67
N TYR A 316 -6.96 15.41 -22.80
CA TYR A 316 -7.47 14.90 -24.08
C TYR A 316 -6.66 15.40 -25.28
N ALA A 317 -6.85 14.76 -26.43
CA ALA A 317 -6.31 15.21 -27.71
C ALA A 317 -7.42 15.74 -28.64
N ARG A 318 -7.09 16.78 -29.40
CA ARG A 318 -7.97 17.39 -30.41
C ARG A 318 -8.03 16.58 -31.72
N THR A 319 -6.97 15.86 -32.05
CA THR A 319 -6.82 15.01 -33.24
C THR A 319 -6.70 13.53 -32.87
N SER A 320 -6.80 12.62 -33.85
CA SER A 320 -6.61 11.18 -33.63
C SER A 320 -5.15 10.82 -33.39
N GLU A 321 -4.24 11.58 -34.01
CA GLU A 321 -2.81 11.36 -34.03
C GLU A 321 -2.20 11.75 -32.67
N ALA A 322 -2.58 12.93 -32.15
CA ALA A 322 -2.14 13.43 -30.85
C ALA A 322 -2.72 12.64 -29.64
N ARG A 323 -3.51 11.59 -29.85
CA ARG A 323 -3.92 10.66 -28.77
C ARG A 323 -2.81 9.70 -28.37
N GLN A 324 -1.90 9.39 -29.29
CA GLN A 324 -0.83 8.43 -29.04
C GLN A 324 0.34 9.13 -28.37
N SER A 325 0.96 8.47 -27.38
CA SER A 325 2.25 8.92 -26.85
C SER A 325 3.08 7.76 -26.29
N ASP A 326 4.34 8.06 -25.98
CA ASP A 326 5.27 7.16 -25.28
C ASP A 326 5.89 7.85 -24.06
N ASP A 327 6.75 7.15 -23.31
CA ASP A 327 7.39 7.69 -22.10
C ASP A 327 8.21 8.96 -22.34
N LEU A 328 8.87 9.09 -23.51
CA LEU A 328 9.67 10.25 -23.84
C LEU A 328 8.78 11.42 -24.28
N GLN A 329 7.79 11.16 -25.12
CA GLN A 329 6.85 12.18 -25.60
C GLN A 329 5.97 12.72 -24.47
N ALA A 330 5.50 11.87 -23.56
CA ALA A 330 4.75 12.30 -22.39
C ALA A 330 5.61 13.15 -21.43
N SER A 331 6.88 12.78 -21.25
CA SER A 331 7.83 13.57 -20.45
C SER A 331 8.14 14.93 -21.08
N ASP A 332 8.27 15.00 -22.42
CA ASP A 332 8.43 16.26 -23.14
C ASP A 332 7.16 17.13 -23.08
N HIS A 333 5.98 16.54 -23.22
CA HIS A 333 4.70 17.22 -23.02
C HIS A 333 4.59 17.84 -21.61
N ALA A 334 5.06 17.16 -20.56
CA ALA A 334 5.12 17.74 -19.21
C ALA A 334 6.13 18.89 -19.09
N TYR A 335 7.28 18.80 -19.76
CA TYR A 335 8.25 19.90 -19.80
C TYR A 335 7.72 21.13 -20.57
N GLN A 336 7.05 20.91 -21.70
CA GLN A 336 6.34 21.96 -22.45
C GLN A 336 5.23 22.60 -21.61
N PHE A 337 4.45 21.78 -20.89
CA PHE A 337 3.42 22.23 -19.96
C PHE A 337 4.02 23.17 -18.91
N LEU A 338 5.09 22.76 -18.22
CA LEU A 338 5.73 23.55 -17.17
C LEU A 338 6.22 24.90 -17.71
N ARG A 339 6.89 24.92 -18.87
CA ARG A 339 7.36 26.18 -19.47
C ARG A 339 6.23 27.14 -19.81
N LYS A 340 5.08 26.64 -20.28
CA LYS A 340 3.89 27.48 -20.52
C LYS A 340 3.27 27.94 -19.20
N TRP A 341 3.08 27.02 -18.25
CA TRP A 341 2.52 27.31 -16.93
C TRP A 341 3.31 28.40 -16.19
N PHE A 342 4.65 28.34 -16.20
CA PHE A 342 5.52 29.35 -15.59
C PHE A 342 5.53 30.71 -16.32
N ASN A 343 5.21 30.75 -17.61
CA ASN A 343 5.02 32.03 -18.32
C ASN A 343 3.69 32.70 -17.90
N ASP A 344 2.65 31.90 -17.68
CA ASP A 344 1.34 32.36 -17.22
C ASP A 344 1.33 32.69 -15.71
N HIS A 345 2.22 32.05 -14.93
CA HIS A 345 2.38 32.20 -13.48
C HIS A 345 3.79 32.68 -13.06
N PRO A 346 4.24 33.86 -13.55
CA PRO A 346 5.61 34.33 -13.36
C PRO A 346 5.97 34.63 -11.89
N GLU A 347 4.98 34.75 -11.00
CA GLU A 347 5.24 34.92 -9.57
C GLU A 347 5.88 33.69 -8.91
N PHE A 348 5.70 32.49 -9.50
CA PHE A 348 6.27 31.24 -8.98
C PHE A 348 7.69 30.93 -9.49
N LEU A 349 8.25 31.76 -10.40
CA LEU A 349 9.61 31.60 -10.94
C LEU A 349 10.72 31.69 -9.87
N ARG A 350 10.40 32.20 -8.67
CA ARG A 350 11.34 32.31 -7.55
C ARG A 350 11.22 31.17 -6.54
N ASN A 351 10.20 30.32 -6.67
CA ASN A 351 9.97 29.22 -5.76
C ASN A 351 10.92 28.07 -6.13
N SER A 352 11.47 27.41 -5.11
CA SER A 352 12.22 26.17 -5.33
C SER A 352 11.31 25.10 -5.92
N PHE A 353 11.66 24.58 -7.10
CA PHE A 353 10.83 23.65 -7.85
C PHE A 353 11.26 22.20 -7.65
N TYR A 354 10.28 21.30 -7.53
CA TYR A 354 10.49 19.86 -7.43
C TYR A 354 9.52 19.10 -8.34
N VAL A 355 9.90 17.87 -8.72
CA VAL A 355 9.04 16.93 -9.44
C VAL A 355 8.78 15.73 -8.53
N ALA A 356 7.53 15.37 -8.28
CA ALA A 356 7.13 14.33 -7.32
C ALA A 356 6.03 13.41 -7.89
N GLY A 357 5.94 12.19 -7.37
CA GLY A 357 4.94 11.21 -7.83
C GLY A 357 5.21 9.80 -7.35
N ASP A 358 4.40 8.85 -7.81
CA ASP A 358 4.40 7.46 -7.34
C ASP A 358 4.43 6.42 -8.48
N SER A 359 4.71 5.16 -8.13
CA SER A 359 4.49 4.01 -9.01
C SER A 359 5.20 4.16 -10.37
N TYR A 360 4.48 4.04 -11.50
CA TYR A 360 5.05 4.20 -12.84
C TYR A 360 5.69 5.58 -13.12
N SER A 361 5.42 6.60 -12.29
CA SER A 361 6.11 7.89 -12.36
C SER A 361 7.63 7.76 -12.11
N GLY A 362 8.11 6.65 -11.53
CA GLY A 362 9.53 6.31 -11.47
C GLY A 362 10.25 6.26 -12.83
N ILE A 363 9.51 6.14 -13.94
CA ILE A 363 10.04 6.32 -15.30
C ILE A 363 10.04 7.80 -15.70
N SER A 364 8.90 8.50 -15.62
CA SER A 364 8.74 9.84 -16.17
C SER A 364 9.42 10.94 -15.36
N ILE A 365 9.43 10.88 -14.03
CA ILE A 365 9.99 11.92 -13.16
C ILE A 365 11.47 12.21 -13.41
N PRO A 366 12.38 11.21 -13.45
CA PRO A 366 13.78 11.48 -13.74
C PRO A 366 14.00 11.95 -15.19
N ILE A 367 13.14 11.54 -16.14
CA ILE A 367 13.19 12.06 -17.52
C ILE A 367 12.79 13.54 -17.55
N ILE A 368 11.67 13.92 -16.92
CA ILE A 368 11.18 15.31 -16.84
C ILE A 368 12.19 16.20 -16.12
N SER A 369 12.72 15.75 -14.99
CA SER A 369 13.76 16.48 -14.24
C SER A 369 15.01 16.71 -15.09
N GLN A 370 15.41 15.71 -15.90
CA GLN A 370 16.54 15.84 -16.82
C GLN A 370 16.25 16.78 -18.00
N LEU A 371 15.01 16.81 -18.52
CA LEU A 371 14.60 17.77 -19.56
C LEU A 371 14.67 19.21 -19.05
N ILE A 372 14.19 19.47 -17.82
CA ILE A 372 14.28 20.78 -17.16
C ILE A 372 15.76 21.18 -16.95
N ALA A 373 16.56 20.29 -16.35
CA ALA A 373 17.98 20.55 -16.11
C ALA A 373 18.74 20.90 -17.41
N ASN A 374 18.52 20.11 -18.47
CA ASN A 374 19.14 20.34 -19.78
C ASN A 374 18.58 21.59 -20.48
N GLY A 375 17.36 22.03 -20.15
CA GLY A 375 16.77 23.29 -20.62
C GLY A 375 17.44 24.51 -19.98
N ASN A 376 17.57 24.49 -18.67
CA ASN A 376 18.28 25.51 -17.89
C ASN A 376 19.75 25.66 -18.36
N GLU A 377 20.47 24.55 -18.54
CA GLU A 377 21.87 24.55 -19.04
C GLU A 377 22.00 25.15 -20.45
N LYS A 378 20.95 25.06 -21.28
CA LYS A 378 20.89 25.66 -22.62
C LYS A 378 20.43 27.12 -22.60
N GLY A 379 20.09 27.69 -21.43
CA GLY A 379 19.54 29.04 -21.31
C GLY A 379 18.14 29.17 -21.93
N LEU A 380 17.31 28.13 -21.87
CA LEU A 380 15.91 28.20 -22.31
C LEU A 380 15.06 28.88 -21.23
N GLU A 381 14.32 29.92 -21.63
CA GLU A 381 13.39 30.61 -20.73
C GLU A 381 11.97 29.97 -20.75
N PRO A 382 11.22 30.02 -19.65
CA PRO A 382 11.64 30.54 -18.35
C PRO A 382 12.62 29.58 -17.65
N PHE A 383 13.63 30.11 -16.97
CA PHE A 383 14.47 29.33 -16.06
C PHE A 383 13.62 28.75 -14.91
N ILE A 384 13.70 27.43 -14.69
CA ILE A 384 12.95 26.72 -13.64
C ILE A 384 13.92 26.34 -12.52
N ASP A 385 13.72 26.83 -11.29
CA ASP A 385 14.65 26.61 -10.16
C ASP A 385 14.54 25.21 -9.53
N LEU A 386 14.79 24.17 -10.34
CA LEU A 386 14.75 22.76 -9.97
C LEU A 386 15.77 22.47 -8.85
N LYS A 387 15.30 21.94 -7.71
CA LYS A 387 16.15 21.55 -6.57
C LYS A 387 16.32 20.04 -6.40
N GLY A 388 15.45 19.25 -7.02
CA GLY A 388 15.42 17.81 -6.87
C GLY A 388 14.07 17.20 -7.24
N TYR A 389 13.90 15.92 -6.92
CA TYR A 389 12.68 15.16 -7.20
C TYR A 389 12.38 14.12 -6.10
N LEU A 390 11.13 13.67 -6.04
CA LEU A 390 10.62 12.75 -5.02
C LEU A 390 9.88 11.59 -5.68
N LEU A 391 10.02 10.38 -5.15
CA LEU A 391 9.39 9.18 -5.70
C LEU A 391 8.92 8.21 -4.61
N GLY A 392 7.62 7.91 -4.59
CA GLY A 392 7.01 6.88 -3.75
C GLY A 392 6.81 5.56 -4.50
N ASN A 393 7.29 4.45 -3.95
CA ASN A 393 7.19 3.10 -4.54
C ASN A 393 7.47 3.10 -6.07
N PRO A 394 8.63 3.61 -6.56
CA PRO A 394 8.81 3.87 -7.99
C PRO A 394 9.15 2.63 -8.80
N ALA A 395 8.46 2.44 -9.92
CA ALA A 395 8.89 1.52 -10.97
C ALA A 395 9.97 2.21 -11.81
N THR A 396 11.16 1.61 -11.83
CA THR A 396 12.40 2.14 -12.41
C THR A 396 13.03 1.22 -13.44
N PHE A 397 12.87 -0.11 -13.37
CA PHE A 397 13.39 -1.03 -14.39
C PHE A 397 12.55 -2.30 -14.56
N HIS A 398 12.71 -2.97 -15.70
CA HIS A 398 11.91 -4.16 -16.03
C HIS A 398 12.14 -5.36 -15.09
N GLY A 399 13.34 -5.52 -14.54
CA GLY A 399 13.70 -6.66 -13.67
C GLY A 399 13.12 -6.61 -12.26
N GLU A 400 12.40 -5.55 -11.88
CA GLU A 400 11.86 -5.36 -10.52
C GLU A 400 10.82 -6.41 -10.12
N TYR A 401 10.10 -6.97 -11.10
CA TYR A 401 9.16 -8.06 -10.88
C TYR A 401 9.80 -9.29 -10.20
N ASN A 402 11.12 -9.48 -10.34
CA ASN A 402 11.85 -10.59 -9.73
C ASN A 402 12.01 -10.45 -8.20
N TYR A 403 11.93 -9.24 -7.66
CA TYR A 403 12.02 -8.98 -6.21
C TYR A 403 10.73 -9.33 -5.46
N ARG A 404 9.60 -9.48 -6.15
CA ARG A 404 8.31 -9.85 -5.53
C ARG A 404 8.32 -11.22 -4.87
N ILE A 405 9.15 -12.14 -5.36
CA ILE A 405 9.24 -13.51 -4.84
C ILE A 405 10.12 -13.58 -3.58
N SER A 406 11.26 -12.90 -3.56
CA SER A 406 12.09 -12.78 -2.35
C SER A 406 11.41 -11.94 -1.27
N TYR A 407 10.74 -10.84 -1.64
CA TYR A 407 9.92 -10.06 -0.72
C TYR A 407 8.83 -10.95 -0.09
N ALA A 408 8.00 -11.62 -0.90
CA ALA A 408 6.91 -12.44 -0.38
C ALA A 408 7.41 -13.63 0.46
N HIS A 409 8.60 -14.16 0.17
CA HIS A 409 9.26 -15.12 1.05
C HIS A 409 9.61 -14.49 2.41
N GLY A 410 10.24 -13.31 2.41
CA GLY A 410 10.69 -12.59 3.60
C GLY A 410 9.59 -12.06 4.52
N VAL A 411 8.34 -11.94 4.04
CA VAL A 411 7.15 -11.61 4.86
C VAL A 411 6.25 -12.82 5.12
N GLY A 412 6.74 -14.05 4.96
CA GLY A 412 5.98 -15.27 5.29
C GLY A 412 4.76 -15.56 4.40
N LEU A 413 4.64 -14.87 3.26
CA LEU A 413 3.64 -15.17 2.23
C LEU A 413 4.06 -16.41 1.41
N ILE A 414 5.37 -16.56 1.19
CA ILE A 414 6.10 -17.75 0.69
C ILE A 414 5.88 -19.04 1.51
N SER A 415 6.36 -20.17 0.99
CA SER A 415 7.02 -21.21 1.79
C SER A 415 8.49 -21.27 1.39
N ASP A 416 9.39 -21.74 2.28
CA ASP A 416 10.77 -22.06 1.87
C ASP A 416 10.77 -23.06 0.70
N GLU A 417 9.91 -24.09 0.72
CA GLU A 417 9.85 -25.10 -0.34
C GLU A 417 9.53 -24.48 -1.71
N LEU A 418 8.55 -23.58 -1.76
CA LEU A 418 8.14 -22.90 -2.99
C LEU A 418 9.19 -21.88 -3.41
N PHE A 419 9.77 -21.11 -2.47
CA PHE A 419 10.81 -20.14 -2.74
C PHE A 419 12.07 -20.81 -3.31
N GLU A 420 12.55 -21.88 -2.69
CA GLU A 420 13.71 -22.63 -3.16
C GLU A 420 13.40 -23.44 -4.43
N SER A 421 12.14 -23.84 -4.68
CA SER A 421 11.74 -24.43 -5.97
C SER A 421 11.77 -23.39 -7.09
N LEU A 422 11.12 -22.23 -6.88
CA LEU A 422 11.16 -21.07 -7.77
C LEU A 422 12.61 -20.71 -8.11
N LYS A 423 13.44 -20.47 -7.11
CA LYS A 423 14.85 -20.07 -7.28
C LYS A 423 15.66 -21.08 -8.10
N ARG A 424 15.46 -22.39 -7.89
CA ARG A 424 16.13 -23.45 -8.68
C ARG A 424 15.58 -23.61 -10.09
N ASN A 425 14.27 -23.48 -10.29
CA ASN A 425 13.63 -23.75 -11.57
C ASN A 425 13.59 -22.53 -12.49
N CYS A 426 13.58 -21.32 -11.92
CA CYS A 426 13.51 -20.03 -12.64
C CYS A 426 14.87 -19.33 -12.75
N GLU A 427 15.89 -19.77 -12.02
CA GLU A 427 17.27 -19.24 -12.07
C GLU A 427 17.39 -17.72 -11.80
N GLY A 428 16.40 -17.14 -11.10
CA GLY A 428 16.30 -15.72 -10.79
C GLY A 428 15.41 -14.90 -11.73
N GLU A 429 14.93 -15.47 -12.83
CA GLU A 429 14.00 -14.83 -13.77
C GLU A 429 12.58 -15.42 -13.66
N TYR A 430 11.70 -14.67 -13.00
CA TYR A 430 10.35 -15.08 -12.61
C TYR A 430 9.23 -14.34 -13.36
N PHE A 431 9.58 -13.42 -14.27
CA PHE A 431 8.63 -12.62 -15.02
C PHE A 431 8.65 -13.00 -16.51
N ASP A 432 9.80 -12.87 -17.18
CA ASP A 432 10.01 -13.23 -18.58
C ASP A 432 10.33 -14.73 -18.74
N ILE A 433 9.50 -15.58 -18.12
CA ILE A 433 9.74 -17.02 -18.05
C ILE A 433 9.64 -17.65 -19.45
N HIS A 434 10.78 -18.14 -19.96
CA HIS A 434 10.86 -18.78 -21.27
C HIS A 434 9.78 -19.88 -21.44
N PRO A 435 8.99 -19.93 -22.52
CA PRO A 435 7.82 -20.81 -22.65
C PRO A 435 8.10 -22.32 -22.49
N SER A 436 9.33 -22.78 -22.72
CA SER A 436 9.71 -24.18 -22.48
C SER A 436 9.98 -24.52 -21.01
N ASN A 437 10.19 -23.53 -20.13
CA ASN A 437 10.48 -23.73 -18.72
C ASN A 437 9.20 -23.98 -17.92
N THR A 438 8.56 -25.11 -18.21
CA THR A 438 7.31 -25.57 -17.59
C THR A 438 7.41 -25.71 -16.07
N LYS A 439 8.60 -26.00 -15.52
CA LYS A 439 8.82 -26.08 -14.07
C LYS A 439 8.69 -24.70 -13.42
N CYS A 440 9.41 -23.70 -13.93
CA CYS A 440 9.28 -22.34 -13.44
C CYS A 440 7.84 -21.82 -13.59
N TRP A 441 7.19 -22.07 -14.73
CA TRP A 441 5.78 -21.71 -14.95
C TRP A 441 4.83 -22.31 -13.89
N ASN A 442 4.98 -23.58 -13.53
CA ASN A 442 4.14 -24.23 -12.51
C ASN A 442 4.39 -23.65 -11.10
N ASP A 443 5.65 -23.42 -10.74
CA ASP A 443 6.01 -22.81 -9.45
C ASP A 443 5.51 -21.36 -9.39
N ARG A 444 5.65 -20.61 -10.48
CA ARG A 444 5.16 -19.23 -10.63
C ARG A 444 3.63 -19.16 -10.53
N GLN A 445 2.91 -20.11 -11.13
CA GLN A 445 1.47 -20.23 -11.00
C GLN A 445 1.07 -20.55 -9.54
N THR A 446 1.83 -21.39 -8.86
CA THR A 446 1.61 -21.70 -7.43
C THR A 446 1.78 -20.45 -6.57
N TYR A 447 2.80 -19.63 -6.83
CA TYR A 447 2.93 -18.31 -6.19
C TYR A 447 1.71 -17.41 -6.41
N ASP A 448 1.22 -17.26 -7.64
CA ASP A 448 0.04 -16.41 -7.92
C ASP A 448 -1.21 -16.90 -7.19
N GLN A 449 -1.34 -18.21 -6.98
CA GLN A 449 -2.42 -18.78 -6.16
C GLN A 449 -2.23 -18.46 -4.67
N MET A 450 -1.01 -18.48 -4.14
CA MET A 450 -0.72 -18.15 -2.73
C MET A 450 -0.90 -16.67 -2.38
N LEU A 451 -0.79 -15.77 -3.36
CA LEU A 451 -1.08 -14.33 -3.20
C LEU A 451 -2.47 -13.96 -3.75
N GLY A 452 -3.23 -14.92 -4.29
CA GLY A 452 -4.49 -14.66 -5.00
C GLY A 452 -5.63 -14.06 -4.17
N GLY A 453 -5.49 -13.98 -2.84
CA GLY A 453 -6.48 -13.40 -1.92
C GLY A 453 -6.10 -12.04 -1.31
N ILE A 454 -4.89 -11.52 -1.58
CA ILE A 454 -4.43 -10.19 -1.11
C ILE A 454 -4.32 -9.21 -2.29
N THR A 455 -4.39 -7.90 -2.01
CA THR A 455 -4.08 -6.88 -3.04
C THR A 455 -2.58 -6.68 -3.15
N ASN A 456 -2.08 -6.52 -4.39
CA ASN A 456 -0.64 -6.39 -4.60
C ASN A 456 -0.08 -5.09 -4.02
N ALA A 457 -0.89 -4.02 -3.95
CA ALA A 457 -0.45 -2.72 -3.46
C ALA A 457 -0.31 -2.64 -1.92
N HIS A 458 -0.85 -3.61 -1.18
CA HIS A 458 -0.81 -3.64 0.29
C HIS A 458 -1.14 -5.04 0.83
N ILE A 459 -0.15 -5.78 1.33
CA ILE A 459 -0.34 -7.21 1.68
C ILE A 459 -1.37 -7.50 2.78
N LEU A 460 -1.64 -6.54 3.66
CA LEU A 460 -2.65 -6.67 4.72
C LEU A 460 -4.07 -6.40 4.24
N GLU A 461 -4.26 -5.99 2.99
CA GLU A 461 -5.57 -5.68 2.43
C GLU A 461 -6.11 -6.82 1.53
N PRO A 462 -7.43 -7.08 1.55
CA PRO A 462 -8.05 -8.10 0.71
C PRO A 462 -7.87 -7.80 -0.78
N LYS A 463 -7.87 -8.84 -1.61
CA LYS A 463 -7.91 -8.66 -3.07
C LYS A 463 -9.25 -8.10 -3.53
N CYS A 464 -9.25 -6.80 -3.74
CA CYS A 464 -10.39 -6.04 -4.20
C CYS A 464 -10.43 -5.92 -5.73
N GLU A 465 -11.64 -5.75 -6.27
CA GLU A 465 -11.80 -5.37 -7.67
C GLU A 465 -11.47 -3.88 -7.81
N PHE A 466 -10.45 -3.57 -8.62
CA PHE A 466 -10.09 -2.19 -8.96
C PHE A 466 -11.32 -1.43 -9.45
N ALA A 467 -11.51 -0.21 -8.93
CA ALA A 467 -12.60 0.66 -9.35
C ALA A 467 -12.47 0.95 -10.86
N SER A 468 -13.31 0.30 -11.67
CA SER A 468 -13.33 0.41 -13.13
C SER A 468 -14.78 0.52 -13.62
N PRO A 469 -15.12 1.45 -14.52
CA PRO A 469 -16.49 1.64 -15.01
C PRO A 469 -16.87 0.64 -16.10
N ARG A 470 -15.97 -0.28 -16.48
CA ARG A 470 -16.28 -1.36 -17.42
C ARG A 470 -17.03 -2.49 -16.67
N PRO A 471 -18.16 -3.01 -17.19
CA PRO A 471 -18.63 -4.34 -16.82
C PRO A 471 -17.66 -5.39 -17.38
N GLN A 472 -16.59 -5.57 -16.63
CA GLN A 472 -15.65 -6.69 -16.59
C GLN A 472 -15.86 -7.81 -17.64
N LYS A 473 -15.08 -7.78 -18.72
CA LYS A 473 -14.86 -8.93 -19.59
C LYS A 473 -13.95 -9.96 -18.88
N TRP A 474 -14.51 -10.80 -18.02
CA TRP A 474 -13.79 -11.97 -17.50
C TRP A 474 -13.94 -13.17 -18.43
N ILE A 475 -12.82 -13.66 -18.97
CA ILE A 475 -12.75 -14.99 -19.57
C ILE A 475 -12.28 -15.96 -18.49
N GLY A 476 -13.14 -16.90 -18.08
CA GLY A 476 -12.67 -18.21 -17.60
C GLY A 476 -13.18 -18.75 -16.26
N GLN A 477 -13.63 -17.93 -15.30
CA GLN A 477 -14.03 -18.42 -13.97
C GLN A 477 -15.49 -18.06 -13.63
N ARG A 478 -16.37 -19.08 -13.64
CA ARG A 478 -17.71 -18.97 -13.06
C ARG A 478 -17.56 -19.02 -11.53
N ARG A 479 -17.66 -17.85 -10.89
CA ARG A 479 -17.94 -17.78 -9.45
C ARG A 479 -19.31 -18.40 -9.18
N SER A 480 -19.42 -19.14 -8.08
CA SER A 480 -20.70 -19.60 -7.54
C SER A 480 -21.57 -18.40 -7.11
N LEU A 481 -22.89 -18.61 -7.01
CA LEU A 481 -23.79 -17.58 -6.48
C LEU A 481 -23.41 -17.19 -5.03
N ASP A 482 -22.83 -18.14 -4.29
CA ASP A 482 -22.29 -17.98 -2.94
C ASP A 482 -21.07 -17.03 -2.94
N GLU A 483 -20.12 -17.18 -3.87
CA GLU A 483 -18.98 -16.27 -4.02
C GLU A 483 -19.41 -14.84 -4.40
N MET A 484 -20.48 -14.66 -5.18
CA MET A 484 -21.06 -13.33 -5.45
C MET A 484 -21.62 -12.69 -4.18
N LEU A 485 -22.34 -13.46 -3.36
CA LEU A 485 -22.80 -13.03 -2.02
C LEU A 485 -21.64 -12.75 -1.06
N TYR A 486 -20.50 -13.41 -1.27
CA TYR A 486 -19.27 -13.25 -0.48
C TYR A 486 -18.51 -11.97 -0.84
N LEU A 487 -18.40 -11.65 -2.13
CA LEU A 487 -17.80 -10.38 -2.61
C LEU A 487 -18.63 -9.17 -2.19
N GLY A 488 -19.97 -9.30 -2.13
CA GLY A 488 -20.84 -8.29 -1.54
C GLY A 488 -20.66 -8.08 -0.04
N ARG A 489 -19.83 -8.89 0.65
CA ARG A 489 -19.45 -8.73 2.07
C ARG A 489 -17.99 -8.36 2.26
N LEU A 490 -17.14 -8.51 1.24
CA LEU A 490 -15.72 -8.19 1.30
C LEU A 490 -15.54 -6.68 1.25
N ARG A 491 -15.27 -6.09 2.41
CA ARG A 491 -15.03 -4.65 2.57
C ARG A 491 -13.70 -4.27 1.96
N CYS A 492 -13.73 -3.38 0.98
CA CYS A 492 -12.56 -3.01 0.21
C CYS A 492 -12.17 -1.56 0.46
N ARG A 493 -10.89 -1.30 0.73
CA ARG A 493 -10.37 0.07 0.72
C ARG A 493 -10.66 0.72 -0.63
N PHE A 494 -10.54 0.02 -1.74
CA PHE A 494 -10.86 0.58 -3.07
C PHE A 494 -12.36 0.89 -3.32
N ASP A 495 -13.27 0.68 -2.36
CA ASP A 495 -14.69 1.07 -2.51
C ASP A 495 -14.93 2.59 -2.45
N TRP A 496 -14.18 3.34 -1.63
CA TRP A 496 -14.29 4.82 -1.65
C TRP A 496 -13.67 5.42 -2.91
N GLU A 497 -12.73 4.74 -3.58
CA GLU A 497 -12.31 5.17 -4.92
C GLU A 497 -13.45 5.12 -5.94
N LYS A 498 -14.41 4.18 -5.82
CA LYS A 498 -15.58 4.11 -6.71
C LYS A 498 -16.45 5.38 -6.60
N ILE A 499 -16.43 6.04 -5.44
CA ILE A 499 -17.16 7.30 -5.19
C ILE A 499 -16.63 8.43 -6.09
N SER A 500 -15.31 8.48 -6.35
CA SER A 500 -14.71 9.47 -7.26
C SER A 500 -15.26 9.44 -8.68
N TYR A 501 -15.71 8.28 -9.17
CA TYR A 501 -16.34 8.17 -10.48
C TYR A 501 -17.69 8.88 -10.51
N HIS A 502 -18.51 8.71 -9.47
CA HIS A 502 -19.79 9.42 -9.34
C HIS A 502 -19.60 10.92 -9.21
N TRP A 503 -18.55 11.34 -8.51
CA TRP A 503 -18.20 12.75 -8.33
C TRP A 503 -17.66 13.39 -9.62
N ALA A 504 -16.62 12.81 -10.24
CA ALA A 504 -15.96 13.36 -11.43
C ALA A 504 -16.82 13.30 -12.71
N ASP A 505 -17.86 12.47 -12.74
CA ASP A 505 -18.85 12.45 -13.82
C ASP A 505 -20.00 13.44 -13.65
N ASP A 506 -20.17 14.10 -12.50
CA ASP A 506 -21.25 15.07 -12.30
C ASP A 506 -21.01 16.36 -13.10
N ASP A 507 -22.04 16.83 -13.80
CA ASP A 507 -21.95 18.00 -14.66
C ASP A 507 -21.58 19.28 -13.88
N LYS A 508 -22.01 19.42 -12.62
CA LYS A 508 -21.68 20.59 -11.77
C LYS A 508 -20.26 20.50 -11.27
N VAL A 509 -19.74 19.30 -10.99
CA VAL A 509 -18.32 19.10 -10.66
C VAL A 509 -17.47 19.48 -11.87
N ARG A 510 -17.80 18.96 -13.05
CA ARG A 510 -17.09 19.28 -14.30
C ARG A 510 -17.14 20.78 -14.63
N GLU A 511 -18.27 21.43 -14.43
CA GLU A 511 -18.42 22.88 -14.60
C GLU A 511 -17.58 23.66 -13.57
N ALA A 512 -17.60 23.28 -12.29
CA ALA A 512 -16.79 23.91 -11.24
C ALA A 512 -15.28 23.71 -11.44
N LEU A 513 -14.87 22.57 -12.01
CA LEU A 513 -13.48 22.27 -12.39
C LEU A 513 -13.09 22.84 -13.76
N HIS A 514 -13.97 23.58 -14.45
CA HIS A 514 -13.72 24.14 -15.78
C HIS A 514 -13.40 23.09 -16.87
N VAL A 515 -13.86 21.85 -16.69
CA VAL A 515 -13.74 20.77 -17.67
C VAL A 515 -14.56 21.12 -18.91
N ARG A 516 -13.90 21.11 -20.08
CA ARG A 516 -14.54 21.53 -21.34
C ARG A 516 -15.64 20.55 -21.72
N ARG A 517 -16.87 21.04 -21.91
CA ARG A 517 -18.03 20.20 -22.27
C ARG A 517 -17.73 19.41 -23.56
N GLY A 518 -17.95 18.10 -23.51
CA GLY A 518 -17.72 17.19 -24.63
C GLY A 518 -16.25 16.80 -24.90
N SER A 519 -15.26 17.28 -24.13
CA SER A 519 -13.86 16.84 -24.29
C SER A 519 -13.63 15.40 -23.82
N ILE A 520 -14.32 15.02 -22.74
CA ILE A 520 -14.22 13.73 -22.06
C ILE A 520 -15.62 13.15 -21.88
N GLY A 521 -15.77 11.88 -22.25
CA GLY A 521 -17.00 11.10 -22.02
C GLY A 521 -17.16 10.73 -20.55
N LYS A 522 -16.96 9.46 -20.21
CA LYS A 522 -16.89 8.99 -18.83
C LYS A 522 -15.48 9.17 -18.27
N TRP A 523 -15.35 9.81 -17.11
CA TRP A 523 -14.06 9.96 -16.44
C TRP A 523 -13.57 8.60 -15.95
N LYS A 524 -12.24 8.42 -15.91
CA LYS A 524 -11.61 7.19 -15.43
C LYS A 524 -10.48 7.55 -14.48
N ARG A 525 -10.45 6.88 -13.32
CA ARG A 525 -9.31 7.02 -12.41
C ARG A 525 -8.02 6.56 -13.06
N CYS A 526 -8.05 5.43 -13.75
CA CYS A 526 -6.95 4.97 -14.60
C CYS A 526 -7.49 4.54 -15.97
N ALA A 527 -6.85 5.01 -17.04
CA ALA A 527 -7.27 4.70 -18.41
C ALA A 527 -7.05 3.22 -18.79
N GLY A 528 -6.01 2.57 -18.25
CA GLY A 528 -5.72 1.14 -18.46
C GLY A 528 -5.57 0.81 -19.95
N ASP A 529 -6.16 -0.31 -20.41
CA ASP A 529 -6.11 -0.73 -21.82
C ASP A 529 -6.69 0.29 -22.82
N ASP A 530 -7.48 1.27 -22.37
CA ASP A 530 -8.01 2.33 -23.24
C ASP A 530 -6.97 3.44 -23.53
N LEU A 531 -5.82 3.42 -22.85
CA LEU A 531 -4.74 4.39 -23.03
C LEU A 531 -3.86 3.99 -24.25
N PRO A 532 -3.79 4.79 -25.33
CA PRO A 532 -2.94 4.49 -26.48
C PRO A 532 -1.51 4.93 -26.21
N TYR A 533 -0.83 4.21 -25.31
CA TYR A 533 0.48 4.56 -24.76
C TYR A 533 1.52 3.46 -24.95
N GLN A 534 2.73 3.82 -25.36
CA GLN A 534 3.84 2.89 -25.53
C GLN A 534 4.87 3.02 -24.40
N LYS A 535 5.11 1.91 -23.69
CA LYS A 535 6.19 1.78 -22.71
C LYS A 535 7.48 1.44 -23.46
N ILE A 536 8.33 2.43 -23.71
CA ILE A 536 9.57 2.33 -24.48
C ILE A 536 10.82 2.45 -23.60
N ILE A 537 10.70 2.99 -22.37
CA ILE A 537 11.81 3.10 -21.41
C ILE A 537 11.72 1.96 -20.40
N GLY A 538 12.53 0.92 -20.61
CA GLY A 538 12.64 -0.24 -19.71
C GLY A 538 13.58 -0.04 -18.50
N ASN A 539 14.24 1.12 -18.38
CA ASN A 539 15.17 1.44 -17.29
C ASN A 539 15.38 2.96 -17.13
N SER A 540 15.02 3.53 -15.99
CA SER A 540 15.24 4.95 -15.63
C SER A 540 16.46 5.20 -14.73
N ILE A 541 17.13 4.16 -14.21
CA ILE A 541 18.33 4.26 -13.36
C ILE A 541 19.44 5.17 -13.97
N PRO A 542 19.71 5.16 -15.30
CA PRO A 542 20.68 6.07 -15.90
C PRO A 542 20.32 7.56 -15.78
N TYR A 543 19.02 7.90 -15.74
CA TYR A 543 18.56 9.27 -15.54
C TYR A 543 18.76 9.71 -14.09
N HIS A 544 18.50 8.82 -13.12
CA HIS A 544 18.85 9.04 -11.70
C HIS A 544 20.35 9.33 -11.54
N ALA A 545 21.21 8.48 -12.13
CA ALA A 545 22.66 8.67 -12.12
C ALA A 545 23.10 10.03 -12.68
N ASN A 546 22.55 10.43 -13.83
CA ASN A 546 22.89 11.69 -14.49
C ASN A 546 22.41 12.93 -13.71
N LEU A 547 21.24 12.85 -13.06
CA LEU A 547 20.73 13.94 -12.21
C LEU A 547 21.58 14.14 -10.95
N SER A 548 22.03 13.04 -10.32
CA SER A 548 22.94 13.10 -9.16
C SER A 548 24.29 13.71 -9.53
N VAL A 549 24.86 13.37 -10.70
CA VAL A 549 26.10 13.99 -11.22
C VAL A 549 25.96 15.51 -11.39
N LYS A 550 24.76 15.98 -11.77
CA LYS A 550 24.42 17.41 -11.88
C LYS A 550 24.09 18.08 -10.54
N GLY A 551 24.15 17.35 -9.42
CA GLY A 551 23.91 17.87 -8.07
C GLY A 551 22.44 17.97 -7.67
N TYR A 552 21.50 17.42 -8.44
CA TYR A 552 20.09 17.37 -8.04
C TYR A 552 19.88 16.30 -6.97
N ARG A 553 19.18 16.67 -5.90
CA ARG A 553 18.85 15.75 -4.81
C ARG A 553 17.62 14.91 -5.18
N SER A 554 17.52 13.71 -4.60
CA SER A 554 16.35 12.87 -4.72
C SER A 554 15.93 12.30 -3.38
N LEU A 555 14.63 12.18 -3.14
CA LEU A 555 14.07 11.38 -2.05
C LEU A 555 13.29 10.22 -2.66
N ILE A 556 13.76 9.00 -2.40
CA ILE A 556 13.08 7.78 -2.78
C ILE A 556 12.53 7.15 -1.50
N TYR A 557 11.23 6.86 -1.47
CA TYR A 557 10.57 6.22 -0.34
C TYR A 557 9.69 5.07 -0.85
N SER A 558 9.42 4.07 0.00
CA SER A 558 8.54 2.95 -0.35
C SER A 558 7.81 2.44 0.89
N GLY A 559 6.50 2.22 0.77
CA GLY A 559 5.75 1.47 1.77
C GLY A 559 6.21 0.02 1.81
N ASP A 560 6.49 -0.49 3.01
CA ASP A 560 7.03 -1.83 3.25
C ASP A 560 6.00 -2.95 3.03
N HIS A 561 4.70 -2.65 2.99
CA HIS A 561 3.61 -3.57 2.63
C HIS A 561 3.29 -3.70 1.14
N ASP A 562 3.99 -3.00 0.25
CA ASP A 562 3.74 -3.08 -1.19
C ASP A 562 4.45 -4.31 -1.82
N THR A 563 3.69 -5.20 -2.48
CA THR A 563 4.27 -6.27 -3.33
C THR A 563 4.30 -5.91 -4.80
N MET A 564 3.62 -4.84 -5.22
CA MET A 564 3.66 -4.38 -6.60
C MET A 564 5.06 -3.84 -6.90
N ILE A 565 5.59 -2.96 -6.07
CA ILE A 565 6.94 -2.40 -6.18
C ILE A 565 7.59 -2.52 -4.78
N PRO A 566 8.10 -3.72 -4.43
CA PRO A 566 8.60 -3.99 -3.09
C PRO A 566 9.84 -3.16 -2.80
N TYR A 567 9.94 -2.63 -1.57
CA TYR A 567 11.07 -1.78 -1.14
C TYR A 567 12.44 -2.44 -1.36
N THR A 568 12.52 -3.77 -1.32
CA THR A 568 13.75 -4.55 -1.61
C THR A 568 14.24 -4.38 -3.05
N SER A 569 13.34 -4.13 -4.00
CA SER A 569 13.66 -3.73 -5.37
C SER A 569 14.27 -2.33 -5.40
N THR A 570 13.64 -1.41 -4.67
CA THR A 570 14.05 0.00 -4.56
C THR A 570 15.45 0.11 -3.97
N GLU A 571 15.71 -0.56 -2.85
CA GLU A 571 17.05 -0.69 -2.27
C GLU A 571 18.08 -1.24 -3.27
N ALA A 572 17.71 -2.28 -4.03
CA ALA A 572 18.65 -2.96 -4.90
C ALA A 572 19.13 -2.07 -6.06
N TRP A 573 18.24 -1.31 -6.70
CA TRP A 573 18.68 -0.37 -7.75
C TRP A 573 19.40 0.84 -7.17
N ILE A 574 19.01 1.36 -6.00
CA ILE A 574 19.75 2.43 -5.33
C ILE A 574 21.18 1.97 -5.02
N ARG A 575 21.35 0.78 -4.44
CA ARG A 575 22.68 0.19 -4.20
C ARG A 575 23.46 -0.04 -5.50
N SER A 576 22.80 -0.33 -6.62
CA SER A 576 23.45 -0.49 -7.94
C SER A 576 24.09 0.79 -8.48
N LEU A 577 23.66 1.98 -8.01
CA LEU A 577 24.29 3.26 -8.33
C LEU A 577 25.64 3.48 -7.64
N ASN A 578 25.97 2.64 -6.65
CA ASN A 578 27.26 2.63 -5.94
C ASN A 578 27.64 4.02 -5.37
N TYR A 579 26.66 4.70 -4.76
CA TYR A 579 26.87 5.94 -4.02
C TYR A 579 27.55 5.67 -2.66
N SER A 580 28.18 6.70 -2.11
CA SER A 580 28.76 6.65 -0.77
C SER A 580 27.68 6.97 0.25
N ILE A 581 27.49 6.09 1.23
CA ILE A 581 26.67 6.38 2.42
C ILE A 581 27.34 7.50 3.22
N VAL A 582 26.56 8.48 3.69
CA VAL A 582 27.05 9.63 4.49
C VAL A 582 26.27 9.88 5.78
N ASP A 583 25.08 9.29 5.93
CA ASP A 583 24.40 9.10 7.22
C ASP A 583 23.93 7.63 7.26
N ASP A 584 24.38 6.87 8.26
CA ASP A 584 24.14 5.42 8.33
C ASP A 584 22.65 5.10 8.47
N TRP A 585 22.25 3.97 7.89
CA TRP A 585 20.87 3.46 7.91
C TRP A 585 20.29 3.41 9.33
N ARG A 586 19.20 4.16 9.57
CA ARG A 586 18.63 4.37 10.91
C ARG A 586 17.11 4.56 10.87
N PRO A 587 16.36 4.23 11.94
CA PRO A 587 14.94 4.51 12.00
C PRO A 587 14.67 6.02 11.99
N TRP A 588 13.64 6.45 11.26
CA TRP A 588 13.05 7.79 11.38
C TRP A 588 11.79 7.74 12.26
N ILE A 589 11.56 8.82 13.02
CA ILE A 589 10.60 8.84 14.14
C ILE A 589 9.56 9.94 13.91
N VAL A 590 8.28 9.57 14.02
CA VAL A 590 7.13 10.49 14.03
C VAL A 590 6.37 10.29 15.34
N ASP A 591 6.07 11.38 16.04
CA ASP A 591 5.29 11.40 17.30
C ASP A 591 5.75 10.38 18.37
N GLY A 592 7.06 10.07 18.38
CA GLY A 592 7.67 9.13 19.33
C GLY A 592 7.52 7.66 18.96
N GLN A 593 7.11 7.32 17.74
CA GLN A 593 7.13 5.97 17.18
C GLN A 593 8.03 5.89 15.93
N VAL A 594 8.59 4.71 15.66
CA VAL A 594 9.32 4.46 14.41
C VAL A 594 8.32 4.45 13.27
N ALA A 595 8.54 5.29 12.26
CA ALA A 595 7.69 5.40 11.08
C ALA A 595 8.27 4.68 9.85
N GLY A 596 9.53 4.26 9.93
CA GLY A 596 10.27 3.50 8.92
C GLY A 596 11.77 3.66 9.14
N GLU A 597 12.58 3.34 8.13
CA GLU A 597 14.04 3.50 8.15
C GLU A 597 14.51 4.41 7.00
N GLU A 598 15.61 5.13 7.22
CA GLU A 598 16.22 6.06 6.25
C GLU A 598 17.76 5.92 6.20
N ASP A 599 18.35 6.21 5.04
CA ASP A 599 19.79 6.26 4.75
C ASP A 599 20.04 7.44 3.81
N ILE A 600 21.11 8.21 4.06
CA ILE A 600 21.49 9.35 3.21
C ILE A 600 22.74 9.01 2.43
N GLN A 601 22.60 8.96 1.11
CA GLN A 601 23.68 8.65 0.17
C GLN A 601 24.07 9.87 -0.66
N LEU A 602 25.37 10.04 -0.89
CA LEU A 602 25.94 11.03 -1.80
C LEU A 602 26.83 10.36 -2.83
N GLN A 603 26.75 10.80 -4.08
CA GLN A 603 27.72 10.40 -5.08
C GLN A 603 29.09 11.01 -4.73
N SER A 604 30.13 10.18 -4.69
CA SER A 604 31.52 10.64 -4.57
C SER A 604 31.95 11.42 -5.82
N THR A 605 31.63 12.71 -5.88
CA THR A 605 32.24 13.61 -6.87
C THR A 605 33.72 13.74 -6.56
N SER A 606 34.57 13.24 -7.45
CA SER A 606 36.02 13.46 -7.40
C SER A 606 36.39 14.89 -7.81
N LEU A 607 35.87 15.87 -7.07
CA LEU A 607 36.31 17.26 -7.11
C LEU A 607 37.41 17.44 -6.06
N LEU A 608 38.63 17.16 -6.49
CA LEU A 608 39.82 17.67 -5.84
C LEU A 608 39.75 19.20 -5.77
N ASN A 609 39.91 19.75 -4.56
CA ASN A 609 40.30 21.11 -4.21
C ASN A 609 40.28 22.18 -5.33
N VAL A 610 39.40 23.18 -5.19
CA VAL A 610 39.80 24.61 -5.06
C VAL A 610 38.91 25.26 -4.01
#